data_AF-A0A550C1K3-F1
#
_entry.id   AF-A0A550C1K3-F1
#
_cell.length_a   1.000
_cell.length_b   1.000
_cell.length_c   1.000
_cell.angle_alpha   90.00
_cell.angle_beta   90.00
_cell.angle_gamma   90.00
#
_symmetry.space_group_name_H-M   'P 1'
#
loop_
_entity.id
_entity.type
_entity.pdbx_description
1 polymer ?
#
loop_
_entity_poly.entity_id
_entity_poly.type
_entity_poly.pdbx_seq_one_letter_code
_entity_poly.pdbx_strand_id
1 'polypeptide(L)'
;MSNMSNPRYLNLRVLHTLSKYRSGDGASGVPPHFLRSKLYQEVHSHLDKGLIPKEQPFGRSEWQNIVQAMDSLFAINHMLRAAKHPDTLDAETFEAALTRYGWRPLGAKDWLVHALRETFCLLTVDSVGMAMTGAIPGVTSYLYDFWWSRTRCLASNEPADIITPWFLQTLLGFSTRNHDVKLRVADEVLSKGAANFRALIHRLRNILRMRNPNFHEMACLIELLAALSYSNTVKPLLRDALWLLGPTMAKIDHPAAVGYDAAFMHMSDMPGEEHPTLQAFLINCYVVLANLKCQLRGVRDVVRIVRGGVLRGLYLSMERFPERNEDICIVVQALRFVIGPTVVFPTVAKAVSAAIDKDGLPWHVEGRLASHEAWNGLCDRLRELAVMRSAFKVEEKALRYCHHEVCQNTRFKLKRCPCGNVYYCSKFCQAEDWPRHRSCCDLAFLPDSTFLAERQSEYHFIRYRARIDMSSKVAQKPSQGTLVVNYKTIVPNVERCVTACGVHNRRGSEKFCYVHVGIGAEGLGEDSEAMETILLIPI
;
A
#
# COMPACT_ATOMS: atom_id res chain seq x y z
N MET A 1 46.72 -27.91 -21.17
CA MET A 1 45.81 -26.77 -20.90
C MET A 1 45.68 -25.98 -22.19
N SER A 2 44.58 -26.16 -22.91
CA SER A 2 44.31 -25.48 -24.18
C SER A 2 44.11 -23.98 -23.96
N ASN A 3 44.66 -23.17 -24.87
CA ASN A 3 44.42 -21.72 -24.96
C ASN A 3 42.91 -21.46 -25.14
N MET A 4 42.17 -21.36 -24.05
CA MET A 4 40.78 -20.90 -24.10
C MET A 4 40.82 -19.37 -24.25
N SER A 5 40.56 -18.95 -25.48
CA SER A 5 40.47 -17.55 -25.90
C SER A 5 39.56 -16.75 -24.96
N ASN A 6 40.03 -15.56 -24.57
CA ASN A 6 39.29 -14.49 -23.90
C ASN A 6 37.83 -14.44 -24.43
N PRO A 7 36.79 -14.27 -23.58
CA PRO A 7 35.40 -14.14 -24.03
C PRO A 7 35.32 -13.24 -25.26
N ARG A 8 34.92 -13.83 -26.39
CA ARG A 8 34.79 -13.10 -27.64
C ARG A 8 33.66 -12.11 -27.41
N TYR A 9 33.99 -10.82 -27.34
CA TYR A 9 33.02 -9.73 -27.25
C TYR A 9 32.18 -9.68 -28.53
N LEU A 10 31.18 -10.57 -28.62
CA LEU A 10 30.27 -10.76 -29.75
C LEU A 10 29.46 -9.51 -30.00
N ASN A 11 29.03 -8.83 -28.92
CA ASN A 11 28.37 -7.55 -29.03
C ASN A 11 29.24 -6.51 -29.78
N LEU A 12 30.52 -6.40 -29.41
CA LEU A 12 31.46 -5.50 -30.10
C LEU A 12 31.66 -5.86 -31.57
N ARG A 13 31.68 -7.16 -31.91
CA ARG A 13 31.78 -7.64 -33.29
C ARG A 13 30.52 -7.32 -34.10
N VAL A 14 29.33 -7.46 -33.51
CA VAL A 14 28.04 -7.10 -34.11
C VAL A 14 27.97 -5.60 -34.37
N LEU A 15 28.32 -4.78 -33.38
CA LEU A 15 28.37 -3.32 -33.51
C LEU A 15 29.34 -2.88 -34.62
N HIS A 16 30.54 -3.47 -34.68
CA HIS A 16 31.52 -3.20 -35.73
C HIS A 16 31.04 -3.63 -37.13
N THR A 17 30.28 -4.71 -37.21
CA THR A 17 29.77 -5.21 -38.49
C THR A 17 28.59 -4.37 -38.98
N LEU A 18 27.68 -3.99 -38.08
CA LEU A 18 26.60 -3.04 -38.38
C LEU A 18 27.14 -1.66 -38.80
N SER A 19 28.24 -1.17 -38.20
CA SER A 19 28.83 0.12 -38.55
C SER A 19 29.42 0.14 -39.98
N LYS A 20 29.94 -0.99 -40.48
CA LYS A 20 30.41 -1.10 -41.88
C LYS A 20 29.28 -0.91 -42.90
N TYR A 21 28.09 -1.41 -42.58
CA TYR A 21 26.94 -1.27 -43.47
C TYR A 21 26.35 0.14 -43.48
N ARG A 22 26.54 0.91 -42.41
CA ARG A 22 26.17 2.33 -42.35
C ARG A 22 27.10 3.26 -43.13
N SER A 23 28.26 2.75 -43.58
CA SER A 23 29.30 3.54 -44.25
C SER A 23 29.20 3.52 -45.78
N GLY A 24 28.26 2.76 -46.36
CA GLY A 24 28.01 2.70 -47.81
C GLY A 24 26.82 3.56 -48.20
N ASP A 25 26.96 4.33 -49.27
CA ASP A 25 26.00 5.34 -49.76
C ASP A 25 24.52 4.89 -49.68
N GLY A 26 23.81 5.40 -48.68
CA GLY A 26 22.36 5.59 -48.73
C GLY A 26 21.44 4.50 -48.19
N ALA A 27 21.92 3.37 -47.67
CA ALA A 27 21.03 2.33 -47.14
C ALA A 27 20.86 2.43 -45.61
N SER A 28 19.82 3.12 -45.16
CA SER A 28 19.36 3.13 -43.76
C SER A 28 18.65 1.82 -43.41
N GLY A 29 19.42 0.73 -43.25
CA GLY A 29 18.86 -0.55 -42.83
C GLY A 29 19.91 -1.63 -42.58
N VAL A 30 19.52 -2.66 -41.81
CA VAL A 30 20.29 -3.89 -41.69
C VAL A 30 20.27 -4.61 -43.05
N PRO A 31 21.43 -4.97 -43.64
CA PRO A 31 21.46 -5.58 -44.97
C PRO A 31 20.66 -6.89 -45.04
N PRO A 32 19.99 -7.20 -46.16
CA PRO A 32 19.15 -8.40 -46.30
C PRO A 32 19.88 -9.72 -45.99
N HIS A 33 21.20 -9.75 -46.19
CA HIS A 33 22.04 -10.92 -45.96
C HIS A 33 22.68 -10.97 -44.57
N PHE A 34 22.56 -9.91 -43.75
CA PHE A 34 23.19 -9.87 -42.43
C PHE A 34 22.59 -10.89 -41.46
N LEU A 35 21.29 -11.17 -41.56
CA LEU A 35 20.61 -12.25 -40.81
C LEU A 35 21.06 -13.66 -41.25
N ARG A 36 21.75 -13.78 -42.39
CA ARG A 36 22.40 -15.02 -42.84
C ARG A 36 23.91 -15.00 -42.60
N SER A 37 24.44 -13.95 -41.97
CA SER A 37 25.87 -13.82 -41.72
C SER A 37 26.33 -14.80 -40.65
N LYS A 38 27.58 -15.26 -40.77
CA LYS A 38 28.24 -16.10 -39.75
C LYS A 38 28.21 -15.46 -38.37
N LEU A 39 28.30 -14.13 -38.30
CA LEU A 39 28.26 -13.39 -37.04
C LEU A 39 26.87 -13.42 -36.39
N TYR A 40 25.80 -13.28 -37.18
CA TYR A 40 24.44 -13.43 -36.68
C TYR A 40 24.17 -14.88 -36.24
N GLN A 41 24.64 -15.87 -36.99
CA GLN A 41 24.55 -17.27 -36.59
C GLN A 41 25.36 -17.58 -35.32
N GLU A 42 26.51 -16.94 -35.12
CA GLU A 42 27.33 -17.07 -33.90
C GLU A 42 26.62 -16.45 -32.68
N VAL A 43 26.02 -15.27 -32.85
CA VAL A 43 25.17 -14.63 -31.82
C VAL A 43 24.00 -15.53 -31.45
N HIS A 44 23.30 -16.07 -32.46
CA HIS A 44 22.17 -16.98 -32.28
C HIS A 44 22.58 -18.30 -31.61
N SER A 45 23.77 -18.83 -31.92
CA SER A 45 24.27 -20.08 -31.33
C SER A 45 24.56 -19.97 -29.83
N HIS A 46 24.98 -18.81 -29.34
CA HIS A 46 25.16 -18.58 -27.90
C HIS A 46 23.85 -18.32 -27.15
N LEU A 47 22.72 -18.23 -27.87
CA LEU A 47 21.37 -18.21 -27.30
C LEU A 47 20.72 -19.59 -27.31
N ASP A 48 21.46 -20.64 -27.70
CA ASP A 48 20.96 -22.01 -27.62
C ASP A 48 20.64 -22.38 -26.17
N LYS A 49 19.36 -22.65 -25.92
CA LYS A 49 18.83 -23.05 -24.61
C LYS A 49 19.49 -24.32 -24.09
N GLY A 50 20.04 -25.17 -24.96
CA GLY A 50 20.81 -26.35 -24.57
C GLY A 50 22.17 -26.04 -23.91
N LEU A 51 22.69 -24.83 -24.10
CA LEU A 51 23.95 -24.36 -23.51
C LEU A 51 23.77 -23.63 -22.17
N ILE A 52 22.52 -23.32 -21.80
CA ILE A 52 22.17 -22.72 -20.52
C ILE A 52 22.02 -23.84 -19.49
N PRO A 53 22.92 -23.96 -18.51
CA PRO A 53 22.93 -25.05 -17.56
C PRO A 53 21.69 -25.01 -16.67
N LYS A 54 21.10 -26.18 -16.42
CA LYS A 54 19.84 -26.32 -15.68
C LYS A 54 20.03 -26.63 -14.19
N GLU A 55 21.21 -27.12 -13.81
CA GLU A 55 21.50 -27.59 -12.46
C GLU A 55 22.56 -26.68 -11.81
N GLN A 56 22.38 -26.39 -10.51
CA GLN A 56 23.26 -25.54 -9.72
C GLN A 56 24.03 -26.38 -8.68
N PRO A 57 25.24 -25.96 -8.25
CA PRO A 57 25.93 -24.68 -8.55
C PRO A 57 26.69 -24.68 -9.89
N PHE A 58 26.81 -23.50 -10.50
CA PHE A 58 27.45 -23.34 -11.81
C PHE A 58 28.98 -23.31 -11.74
N GLY A 59 29.62 -24.15 -12.54
CA GLY A 59 31.04 -24.11 -12.84
C GLY A 59 31.46 -22.91 -13.71
N ARG A 60 32.76 -22.70 -13.85
CA ARG A 60 33.32 -21.57 -14.60
C ARG A 60 32.93 -21.57 -16.08
N SER A 61 32.83 -22.73 -16.72
CA SER A 61 32.39 -22.89 -18.10
C SER A 61 30.92 -22.54 -18.30
N GLU A 62 30.10 -22.86 -17.31
CA GLU A 62 28.67 -22.58 -17.28
C GLU A 62 28.40 -21.08 -17.12
N TRP A 63 29.16 -20.42 -16.24
CA TRP A 63 29.19 -18.96 -16.16
C TRP A 63 29.61 -18.28 -17.47
N GLN A 64 30.57 -18.86 -18.18
CA GLN A 64 31.00 -18.33 -19.47
C GLN A 64 29.88 -18.41 -20.53
N ASN A 65 29.12 -19.51 -20.56
CA ASN A 65 27.96 -19.65 -21.44
C ASN A 65 26.87 -18.62 -21.12
N ILE A 66 26.60 -18.37 -19.83
CA ILE A 66 25.65 -17.35 -19.38
C ILE A 66 26.10 -15.95 -19.83
N VAL A 67 27.37 -15.60 -19.62
CA VAL A 67 27.93 -14.31 -20.05
C VAL A 67 27.88 -14.14 -21.57
N GLN A 68 28.15 -15.20 -22.34
CA GLN A 68 28.06 -15.18 -23.80
C GLN A 68 26.63 -15.05 -24.29
N ALA A 69 25.66 -15.69 -23.64
CA ALA A 69 24.25 -15.53 -23.93
C ALA A 69 23.79 -14.09 -23.66
N MET A 70 24.22 -13.49 -22.55
CA MET A 70 23.94 -12.08 -22.25
C MET A 70 24.58 -11.15 -23.29
N ASP A 71 25.85 -11.35 -23.66
CA ASP A 71 26.53 -10.57 -24.71
C ASP A 71 25.84 -10.68 -26.07
N SER A 72 25.30 -11.86 -26.40
CA SER A 72 24.47 -12.09 -27.58
C SER A 72 23.12 -11.36 -27.53
N LEU A 73 22.45 -11.32 -26.37
CA LEU A 73 21.22 -10.54 -26.17
C LEU A 73 21.49 -9.04 -26.39
N PHE A 74 22.62 -8.52 -25.88
CA PHE A 74 23.03 -7.14 -26.14
C PHE A 74 23.27 -6.88 -27.62
N ALA A 75 23.97 -7.79 -28.31
CA ALA A 75 24.19 -7.72 -29.75
C ALA A 75 22.86 -7.62 -30.52
N ILE A 76 21.85 -8.42 -30.15
CA ILE A 76 20.51 -8.39 -30.77
C ILE A 76 19.80 -7.07 -30.52
N ASN A 77 19.83 -6.55 -29.30
CA ASN A 77 19.24 -5.24 -29.01
C ASN A 77 19.88 -4.12 -29.84
N HIS A 78 21.21 -4.14 -30.02
CA HIS A 78 21.90 -3.20 -30.90
C HIS A 78 21.52 -3.36 -32.38
N MET A 79 21.32 -4.59 -32.87
CA MET A 79 20.80 -4.86 -34.22
C MET A 79 19.39 -4.29 -34.43
N LEU A 80 18.52 -4.43 -33.42
CA LEU A 80 17.15 -3.92 -33.44
C LEU A 80 17.09 -2.39 -33.36
N ARG A 81 17.91 -1.78 -32.50
CA ARG A 81 18.05 -0.31 -32.40
C ARG A 81 18.70 0.31 -33.63
N ALA A 82 19.62 -0.40 -34.28
CA ALA A 82 20.25 0.09 -35.49
C ALA A 82 19.24 0.30 -36.64
N ALA A 83 18.06 -0.32 -36.54
CA ALA A 83 16.98 -0.20 -37.50
C ALA A 83 16.10 1.06 -37.32
N LYS A 84 16.24 1.91 -36.26
CA LYS A 84 15.40 3.12 -36.02
C LYS A 84 16.15 4.29 -35.31
N HIS A 85 16.20 5.50 -35.91
CA HIS A 85 16.81 6.80 -35.47
C HIS A 85 16.02 7.54 -34.34
N PRO A 86 16.39 8.74 -33.76
CA PRO A 86 17.49 9.74 -33.96
C PRO A 86 18.08 10.47 -32.68
N ASP A 87 19.28 11.06 -32.82
CA ASP A 87 19.80 12.40 -32.44
C ASP A 87 19.47 13.13 -31.09
N THR A 88 20.52 13.51 -30.31
CA THR A 88 20.69 14.66 -29.35
C THR A 88 21.30 14.34 -27.97
N LEU A 89 22.63 14.20 -27.85
CA LEU A 89 23.31 14.35 -26.54
C LEU A 89 24.69 15.00 -26.70
N ASP A 90 24.98 15.97 -25.83
CA ASP A 90 25.95 17.05 -26.05
C ASP A 90 27.43 16.65 -25.88
N ALA A 91 28.26 17.41 -26.58
CA ALA A 91 29.62 17.07 -26.95
C ALA A 91 30.69 17.29 -25.86
N GLU A 92 30.46 18.10 -24.83
CA GLU A 92 31.53 18.46 -23.88
C GLU A 92 31.69 17.40 -22.77
N THR A 93 30.59 16.80 -22.33
CA THR A 93 30.62 15.72 -21.33
C THR A 93 31.13 14.40 -21.93
N PHE A 94 31.03 14.28 -23.25
CA PHE A 94 31.53 13.20 -24.09
C PHE A 94 33.07 13.26 -24.24
N GLU A 95 33.66 14.45 -24.37
CA GLU A 95 35.11 14.68 -24.54
C GLU A 95 35.96 14.52 -23.26
N ALA A 96 35.42 14.83 -22.08
CA ALA A 96 36.15 14.60 -20.82
C ALA A 96 36.28 13.10 -20.45
N ALA A 97 35.34 12.26 -20.91
CA ALA A 97 35.41 10.79 -20.79
C ALA A 97 36.27 10.15 -21.90
N LEU A 98 36.38 10.82 -23.07
CA LEU A 98 37.27 10.50 -24.21
C LEU A 98 38.75 10.52 -23.83
N THR A 99 39.12 11.48 -22.98
CA THR A 99 40.52 11.79 -22.71
C THR A 99 41.14 10.94 -21.58
N ARG A 100 40.35 10.49 -20.58
CA ARG A 100 40.88 9.94 -19.32
C ARG A 100 41.08 8.42 -19.28
N TYR A 101 40.33 7.64 -20.07
CA TYR A 101 40.39 6.16 -20.05
C TYR A 101 40.93 5.56 -21.35
N GLY A 102 41.40 6.39 -22.29
CA GLY A 102 41.71 5.98 -23.66
C GLY A 102 40.49 5.46 -24.43
N TRP A 103 39.30 5.56 -23.84
CA TRP A 103 38.04 5.21 -24.45
C TRP A 103 37.69 6.33 -25.39
N ARG A 104 37.34 6.00 -26.63
CA ARG A 104 36.43 6.87 -27.33
C ARG A 104 35.00 6.46 -27.00
N PRO A 105 34.28 7.11 -26.05
CA PRO A 105 32.86 6.93 -25.95
C PRO A 105 32.23 7.15 -27.33
N LEU A 106 31.11 6.48 -27.56
CA LEU A 106 30.12 6.84 -28.57
C LEU A 106 28.85 7.26 -27.79
N GLY A 107 28.53 8.55 -27.80
CA GLY A 107 27.30 9.19 -27.36
C GLY A 107 26.93 9.35 -25.88
N ALA A 108 26.92 8.34 -24.99
CA ALA A 108 26.11 8.51 -23.75
C ALA A 108 26.50 7.63 -22.55
N LYS A 109 26.65 8.23 -21.35
CA LYS A 109 26.87 7.51 -20.06
C LYS A 109 25.73 6.55 -19.68
N ASP A 110 24.58 6.70 -20.30
CA ASP A 110 23.40 5.89 -20.01
C ASP A 110 23.26 4.65 -20.89
N TRP A 111 24.20 4.36 -21.80
CA TRP A 111 24.02 3.27 -22.78
C TRP A 111 23.88 1.88 -22.12
N LEU A 112 24.72 1.56 -21.12
CA LEU A 112 24.66 0.27 -20.40
C LEU A 112 23.37 0.15 -19.61
N VAL A 113 22.93 1.25 -19.02
CA VAL A 113 21.69 1.35 -18.24
C VAL A 113 20.48 1.20 -19.16
N HIS A 114 20.49 1.85 -20.32
CA HIS A 114 19.48 1.66 -21.37
C HIS A 114 19.49 0.24 -21.92
N ALA A 115 20.67 -0.38 -22.06
CA ALA A 115 20.77 -1.74 -22.55
C ALA A 115 20.22 -2.75 -21.54
N LEU A 116 20.52 -2.57 -20.26
CA LEU A 116 19.92 -3.33 -19.16
C LEU A 116 18.41 -3.11 -19.11
N ARG A 117 17.94 -1.86 -19.25
CA ARG A 117 16.51 -1.53 -19.36
C ARG A 117 15.84 -2.32 -20.46
N GLU A 118 16.30 -2.20 -21.70
CA GLU A 118 15.66 -2.92 -22.83
C GLU A 118 15.68 -4.42 -22.61
N THR A 119 16.80 -4.95 -22.11
CA THR A 119 16.92 -6.39 -21.86
C THR A 119 15.88 -6.84 -20.84
N PHE A 120 15.77 -6.13 -19.73
CA PHE A 120 14.80 -6.49 -18.71
C PHE A 120 13.36 -6.21 -19.14
N CYS A 121 13.06 -5.09 -19.81
CA CYS A 121 11.73 -4.80 -20.33
C CYS A 121 11.28 -5.91 -21.30
N LEU A 122 12.12 -6.27 -22.28
CA LEU A 122 11.84 -7.34 -23.23
C LEU A 122 11.60 -8.67 -22.52
N LEU A 123 12.44 -8.99 -21.52
CA LEU A 123 12.25 -10.20 -20.74
C LEU A 123 10.95 -10.14 -19.90
N THR A 124 10.50 -8.97 -19.46
CA THR A 124 9.29 -8.90 -18.62
C THR A 124 7.96 -8.84 -19.37
N VAL A 125 7.97 -8.62 -20.69
CA VAL A 125 6.74 -8.47 -21.48
C VAL A 125 6.11 -9.83 -21.82
N ASP A 126 6.91 -10.87 -22.03
CA ASP A 126 6.42 -12.22 -22.36
C ASP A 126 6.63 -13.23 -21.22
N SER A 127 5.86 -14.33 -21.24
CA SER A 127 5.94 -15.36 -20.20
C SER A 127 7.29 -16.10 -20.17
N VAL A 128 8.03 -16.11 -21.28
CA VAL A 128 9.30 -16.82 -21.42
C VAL A 128 10.44 -16.01 -20.81
N GLY A 129 10.53 -14.72 -21.12
CA GLY A 129 11.50 -13.80 -20.55
C GLY A 129 11.31 -13.65 -19.04
N MET A 130 10.06 -13.72 -18.56
CA MET A 130 9.77 -13.73 -17.12
C MET A 130 10.36 -14.95 -16.44
N ALA A 131 10.17 -16.14 -17.03
CA ALA A 131 10.79 -17.37 -16.55
C ALA A 131 12.33 -17.32 -16.62
N MET A 132 12.88 -16.75 -17.70
CA MET A 132 14.33 -16.59 -17.86
C MET A 132 14.91 -15.64 -16.82
N THR A 133 14.24 -14.51 -16.56
CA THR A 133 14.74 -13.55 -15.58
C THR A 133 14.58 -14.08 -14.16
N GLY A 134 13.47 -14.75 -13.86
CA GLY A 134 13.29 -15.45 -12.59
C GLY A 134 14.30 -16.58 -12.35
N ALA A 135 14.95 -17.09 -13.41
CA ALA A 135 16.04 -18.06 -13.31
C ALA A 135 17.40 -17.42 -13.01
N ILE A 136 17.54 -16.09 -13.12
CA ILE A 136 18.77 -15.36 -12.78
C ILE A 136 18.82 -15.17 -11.25
N PRO A 137 19.76 -15.81 -10.53
CA PRO A 137 19.85 -15.67 -9.09
C PRO A 137 20.15 -14.21 -8.69
N GLY A 138 19.36 -13.68 -7.75
CA GLY A 138 19.55 -12.32 -7.21
C GLY A 138 19.13 -11.18 -8.13
N VAL A 139 18.43 -11.44 -9.25
CA VAL A 139 18.02 -10.40 -10.20
C VAL A 139 17.20 -9.28 -9.56
N THR A 140 16.29 -9.65 -8.65
CA THR A 140 15.45 -8.74 -7.88
C THR A 140 16.32 -7.83 -6.99
N SER A 141 17.33 -8.37 -6.31
CA SER A 141 18.31 -7.60 -5.53
C SER A 141 19.07 -6.64 -6.43
N TYR A 142 19.54 -7.08 -7.60
CA TYR A 142 20.26 -6.20 -8.53
C TYR A 142 19.38 -5.05 -9.02
N LEU A 143 18.13 -5.32 -9.43
CA LEU A 143 17.19 -4.29 -9.87
C LEU A 143 16.89 -3.28 -8.76
N TYR A 144 16.67 -3.79 -7.53
CA TYR A 144 16.50 -2.93 -6.36
C TYR A 144 17.74 -2.09 -6.07
N ASP A 145 18.94 -2.67 -6.11
CA ASP A 145 20.19 -1.97 -5.87
C ASP A 145 20.47 -0.89 -6.93
N PHE A 146 20.13 -1.15 -8.19
CA PHE A 146 20.21 -0.14 -9.25
C PHE A 146 19.25 1.02 -8.99
N TRP A 147 17.98 0.73 -8.70
CA TRP A 147 17.01 1.76 -8.32
C TRP A 147 17.50 2.57 -7.11
N TRP A 148 17.94 1.88 -6.05
CA TRP A 148 18.38 2.50 -4.80
C TRP A 148 19.62 3.36 -5.01
N SER A 149 20.61 2.86 -5.74
CA SER A 149 21.85 3.59 -6.00
C SER A 149 21.62 4.86 -6.81
N ARG A 150 20.63 4.89 -7.71
CA ARG A 150 20.24 6.12 -8.42
C ARG A 150 19.50 7.07 -7.49
N THR A 151 18.52 6.54 -6.77
CA THR A 151 17.62 7.34 -5.93
C THR A 151 18.34 8.02 -4.76
N ARG A 152 19.33 7.35 -4.15
CA ARG A 152 20.09 7.92 -3.01
C ARG A 152 20.94 9.14 -3.39
N CYS A 153 21.25 9.32 -4.67
CA CYS A 153 22.02 10.44 -5.17
C CYS A 153 21.14 11.66 -5.51
N LEU A 154 19.81 11.47 -5.58
CA LEU A 154 18.88 12.55 -5.90
C LEU A 154 18.67 13.46 -4.70
N ALA A 155 18.66 14.77 -4.94
CA ALA A 155 18.23 15.72 -3.92
C ALA A 155 16.73 15.51 -3.55
N SER A 156 16.32 16.00 -2.37
CA SER A 156 14.94 15.78 -1.88
C SER A 156 13.84 16.36 -2.77
N ASN A 157 14.16 17.33 -3.62
CA ASN A 157 13.27 17.99 -4.57
C ASN A 157 13.60 17.66 -6.03
N GLU A 158 14.56 16.77 -6.28
CA GLU A 158 14.99 16.41 -7.62
C GLU A 158 14.13 15.25 -8.16
N PRO A 159 13.42 15.46 -9.29
CA PRO A 159 12.67 14.41 -9.93
C PRO A 159 13.63 13.32 -10.41
N ALA A 160 13.22 12.06 -10.32
CA ALA A 160 14.02 11.02 -10.92
C ALA A 160 14.04 11.16 -12.44
N ASP A 161 15.15 10.77 -13.05
CA ASP A 161 15.25 10.61 -14.50
C ASP A 161 14.23 9.58 -15.03
N ILE A 162 14.10 9.53 -16.35
CA ILE A 162 13.14 8.62 -17.00
C ILE A 162 13.45 7.16 -16.71
N ILE A 163 14.70 6.78 -16.41
CA ILE A 163 15.17 5.40 -16.28
C ILE A 163 14.84 4.82 -14.90
N THR A 164 14.98 5.62 -13.85
CA THR A 164 14.88 5.18 -12.46
C THR A 164 13.54 4.49 -12.14
N PRO A 165 12.38 5.00 -12.58
CA PRO A 165 11.09 4.31 -12.43
C PRO A 165 11.04 2.94 -13.14
N TRP A 166 11.73 2.77 -14.28
CA TRP A 166 11.71 1.49 -15.01
C TRP A 166 12.36 0.36 -14.21
N PHE A 167 13.37 0.65 -13.39
CA PHE A 167 13.92 -0.39 -12.51
C PHE A 167 12.87 -0.91 -11.52
N LEU A 168 12.03 -0.02 -10.98
CA LEU A 168 10.90 -0.42 -10.15
C LEU A 168 9.83 -1.14 -10.98
N GLN A 169 9.49 -0.64 -12.16
CA GLN A 169 8.49 -1.29 -13.01
C GLN A 169 8.92 -2.71 -13.43
N THR A 170 10.19 -2.89 -13.79
CA THR A 170 10.77 -4.21 -14.05
C THR A 170 10.68 -5.11 -12.82
N LEU A 171 11.08 -4.59 -11.65
CA LEU A 171 10.95 -5.31 -10.37
C LEU A 171 9.50 -5.73 -10.10
N LEU A 172 8.55 -4.85 -10.42
CA LEU A 172 7.12 -5.08 -10.26
C LEU A 172 6.56 -6.09 -11.25
N GLY A 173 7.07 -6.14 -12.48
CA GLY A 173 6.76 -7.16 -13.46
C GLY A 173 6.94 -8.58 -12.89
N PHE A 174 7.96 -8.79 -12.06
CA PHE A 174 8.15 -10.03 -11.28
C PHE A 174 7.04 -10.27 -10.28
N SER A 175 6.66 -9.23 -9.54
CA SER A 175 5.74 -9.34 -8.43
C SER A 175 4.27 -9.51 -8.86
N THR A 176 3.81 -8.89 -9.94
CA THR A 176 2.36 -8.75 -10.21
C THR A 176 1.65 -10.06 -10.55
N ARG A 177 2.33 -11.04 -11.16
CA ARG A 177 1.71 -12.27 -11.68
C ARG A 177 1.82 -13.51 -10.78
N ASN A 178 2.64 -13.48 -9.74
CA ASN A 178 2.87 -14.64 -8.88
C ASN A 178 3.07 -14.22 -7.42
N HIS A 179 2.21 -14.72 -6.53
CA HIS A 179 2.24 -14.40 -5.09
C HIS A 179 3.58 -14.78 -4.44
N ASP A 180 4.14 -15.94 -4.77
CA ASP A 180 5.45 -16.39 -4.25
C ASP A 180 6.58 -15.47 -4.70
N VAL A 181 6.44 -14.85 -5.89
CA VAL A 181 7.41 -13.84 -6.34
C VAL A 181 7.26 -12.56 -5.54
N LYS A 182 6.04 -12.12 -5.18
CA LYS A 182 5.85 -10.96 -4.27
C LYS A 182 6.55 -11.19 -2.93
N LEU A 183 6.38 -12.39 -2.36
CA LEU A 183 7.03 -12.77 -1.10
C LEU A 183 8.56 -12.77 -1.24
N ARG A 184 9.10 -13.34 -2.33
CA ARG A 184 10.55 -13.30 -2.60
C ARG A 184 11.10 -11.87 -2.76
N VAL A 185 10.41 -11.00 -3.48
CA VAL A 185 10.78 -9.59 -3.60
C VAL A 185 10.80 -8.93 -2.21
N ALA A 186 9.79 -9.21 -1.38
CA ALA A 186 9.74 -8.70 -0.01
C ALA A 186 10.89 -9.21 0.85
N ASP A 187 11.18 -10.51 0.81
CA ASP A 187 12.27 -11.14 1.55
C ASP A 187 13.64 -10.61 1.11
N GLU A 188 13.82 -10.36 -0.19
CA GLU A 188 15.08 -9.85 -0.74
C GLU A 188 15.30 -8.38 -0.36
N VAL A 189 14.25 -7.54 -0.43
CA VAL A 189 14.31 -6.17 0.12
C VAL A 189 14.53 -6.20 1.64
N LEU A 190 13.90 -7.14 2.35
CA LEU A 190 14.05 -7.32 3.80
C LEU A 190 15.46 -7.75 4.19
N SER A 191 16.10 -8.61 3.39
CA SER A 191 17.48 -9.09 3.60
C SER A 191 18.50 -7.94 3.59
N LYS A 192 18.18 -6.82 2.92
CA LYS A 192 19.00 -5.61 2.90
C LYS A 192 18.83 -4.74 4.16
N GLY A 193 17.87 -5.06 5.02
CA GLY A 193 17.64 -4.43 6.32
C GLY A 193 16.65 -3.26 6.32
N ALA A 194 16.15 -2.91 7.51
CA ALA A 194 15.07 -1.93 7.71
C ALA A 194 15.34 -0.52 7.14
N ALA A 195 16.61 -0.15 6.94
CA ALA A 195 16.99 1.12 6.33
C ALA A 195 16.44 1.27 4.89
N ASN A 196 16.33 0.17 4.15
CA ASN A 196 15.86 0.15 2.76
C ASN A 196 14.35 0.41 2.64
N PHE A 197 13.53 -0.04 3.58
CA PHE A 197 12.11 0.35 3.64
C PHE A 197 11.93 1.83 3.99
N ARG A 198 12.75 2.33 4.92
CA ARG A 198 12.75 3.76 5.25
C ARG A 198 13.14 4.61 4.04
N ALA A 199 14.04 4.13 3.20
CA ALA A 199 14.40 4.76 1.94
C ALA A 199 13.23 4.86 0.95
N LEU A 200 12.43 3.79 0.76
CA LEU A 200 11.23 3.81 -0.07
C LEU A 200 10.23 4.88 0.42
N ILE A 201 9.92 4.86 1.72
CA ILE A 201 8.99 5.81 2.35
C ILE A 201 9.53 7.24 2.27
N HIS A 202 10.85 7.42 2.47
CA HIS A 202 11.50 8.71 2.35
C HIS A 202 11.45 9.24 0.92
N ARG A 203 11.69 8.41 -0.09
CA ARG A 203 11.60 8.80 -1.49
C ARG A 203 10.18 9.19 -1.88
N LEU A 204 9.17 8.39 -1.50
CA LEU A 204 7.77 8.74 -1.73
C LEU A 204 7.43 10.11 -1.11
N ARG A 205 7.85 10.34 0.13
CA ARG A 205 7.66 11.64 0.81
C ARG A 205 8.31 12.80 0.06
N ASN A 206 9.49 12.59 -0.50
CA ASN A 206 10.19 13.60 -1.30
C ASN A 206 9.42 13.92 -2.59
N ILE A 207 8.96 12.89 -3.32
CA ILE A 207 8.14 13.07 -4.53
C ILE A 207 6.86 13.85 -4.23
N LEU A 208 6.17 13.55 -3.13
CA LEU A 208 4.93 14.25 -2.74
C LEU A 208 5.13 15.75 -2.51
N ARG A 209 6.34 16.16 -2.09
CA ARG A 209 6.71 17.56 -1.86
C ARG A 209 7.16 18.29 -3.13
N MET A 210 7.41 17.57 -4.22
CA MET A 210 7.79 18.19 -5.49
C MET A 210 6.62 18.98 -6.07
N ARG A 211 6.95 20.13 -6.67
CA ARG A 211 6.00 20.93 -7.46
C ARG A 211 5.54 20.16 -8.70
N ASN A 212 6.48 19.48 -9.37
CA ASN A 212 6.22 18.61 -10.52
C ASN A 212 6.72 17.19 -10.20
N PRO A 213 5.90 16.36 -9.53
CA PRO A 213 6.31 15.00 -9.19
C PRO A 213 6.49 14.15 -10.44
N ASN A 214 7.51 13.28 -10.45
CA ASN A 214 7.59 12.18 -11.40
C ASN A 214 6.52 11.15 -11.02
N PHE A 215 5.35 11.23 -11.67
CA PHE A 215 4.19 10.41 -11.31
C PHE A 215 4.42 8.92 -11.60
N HIS A 216 5.18 8.58 -12.64
CA HIS A 216 5.55 7.20 -12.95
C HIS A 216 6.37 6.57 -11.81
N GLU A 217 7.37 7.29 -11.29
CA GLU A 217 8.13 6.86 -10.10
C GLU A 217 7.22 6.64 -8.89
N MET A 218 6.32 7.59 -8.63
CA MET A 218 5.39 7.53 -7.52
C MET A 218 4.46 6.31 -7.63
N ALA A 219 3.95 6.04 -8.83
CA ALA A 219 3.07 4.91 -9.09
C ALA A 219 3.79 3.57 -8.85
N CYS A 220 5.01 3.43 -9.38
CA CYS A 220 5.84 2.25 -9.14
C CYS A 220 6.20 2.07 -7.65
N LEU A 221 6.49 3.16 -6.92
CA LEU A 221 6.73 3.07 -5.48
C LEU A 221 5.50 2.59 -4.71
N ILE A 222 4.32 3.09 -5.05
CA ILE A 222 3.07 2.68 -4.41
C ILE A 222 2.73 1.22 -4.72
N GLU A 223 2.91 0.78 -5.96
CA GLU A 223 2.72 -0.61 -6.34
C GLU A 223 3.71 -1.53 -5.61
N LEU A 224 4.98 -1.10 -5.46
CA LEU A 224 5.96 -1.87 -4.69
C LEU A 224 5.57 -1.94 -3.21
N LEU A 225 5.12 -0.83 -2.62
CA LEU A 225 4.61 -0.82 -1.25
C LEU A 225 3.38 -1.74 -1.10
N ALA A 226 2.51 -1.79 -2.10
CA ALA A 226 1.36 -2.70 -2.11
C ALA A 226 1.83 -4.17 -2.11
N ALA A 227 2.78 -4.53 -2.97
CA ALA A 227 3.36 -5.88 -3.01
C ALA A 227 4.06 -6.25 -1.69
N LEU A 228 4.84 -5.34 -1.11
CA LEU A 228 5.55 -5.55 0.15
C LEU A 228 4.60 -5.68 1.35
N SER A 229 3.43 -5.03 1.30
CA SER A 229 2.47 -5.03 2.41
C SER A 229 1.79 -6.38 2.68
N TYR A 230 1.92 -7.35 1.77
CA TYR A 230 1.43 -8.72 1.99
C TYR A 230 2.26 -9.48 3.05
N SER A 231 3.54 -9.15 3.21
CA SER A 231 4.41 -9.83 4.17
C SER A 231 4.21 -9.32 5.60
N ASN A 232 3.80 -10.21 6.51
CA ASN A 232 3.57 -9.87 7.92
C ASN A 232 4.84 -9.35 8.63
N THR A 233 6.03 -9.83 8.25
CA THR A 233 7.31 -9.35 8.79
C THR A 233 7.62 -7.92 8.37
N VAL A 234 7.12 -7.50 7.20
CA VAL A 234 7.37 -6.19 6.61
C VAL A 234 6.35 -5.13 7.05
N LYS A 235 5.10 -5.53 7.34
CA LYS A 235 4.03 -4.58 7.74
C LYS A 235 4.44 -3.57 8.83
N PRO A 236 5.12 -3.95 9.94
CA PRO A 236 5.55 -2.99 10.95
C PRO A 236 6.53 -1.94 10.44
N LEU A 237 7.37 -2.30 9.46
CA LEU A 237 8.35 -1.41 8.83
C LEU A 237 7.68 -0.40 7.87
N LEU A 238 6.52 -0.78 7.31
CA LEU A 238 5.75 0.05 6.39
C LEU A 238 4.74 0.97 7.06
N ARG A 239 4.59 0.93 8.39
CA ARG A 239 3.59 1.73 9.12
C ARG A 239 3.62 3.22 8.76
N ASP A 240 4.80 3.78 8.51
CA ASP A 240 4.92 5.20 8.13
C ASP A 240 4.37 5.54 6.74
N ALA A 241 4.17 4.56 5.87
CA ALA A 241 3.53 4.74 4.57
C ALA A 241 2.05 5.13 4.71
N LEU A 242 1.36 4.68 5.77
CA LEU A 242 -0.05 5.02 6.05
C LEU A 242 -0.28 6.53 6.04
N TRP A 243 0.68 7.31 6.55
CA TRP A 243 0.56 8.77 6.65
C TRP A 243 0.75 9.48 5.31
N LEU A 244 1.27 8.77 4.30
CA LEU A 244 1.51 9.29 2.96
C LEU A 244 0.38 8.95 1.99
N LEU A 245 -0.52 8.01 2.32
CA LEU A 245 -1.56 7.56 1.41
C LEU A 245 -2.55 8.66 1.02
N GLY A 246 -3.07 9.43 1.98
CA GLY A 246 -3.98 10.54 1.70
C GLY A 246 -3.38 11.57 0.72
N PRO A 247 -2.18 12.12 0.99
CA PRO A 247 -1.52 13.04 0.06
C PRO A 247 -1.18 12.40 -1.29
N THR A 248 -0.89 11.08 -1.31
CA THR A 248 -0.58 10.34 -2.54
C THR A 248 -1.80 10.16 -3.43
N MET A 249 -2.94 9.74 -2.85
CA MET A 249 -4.20 9.65 -3.57
C MET A 249 -4.63 11.01 -4.13
N ALA A 250 -4.42 12.11 -3.40
CA ALA A 250 -4.75 13.45 -3.87
C ALA A 250 -3.92 13.91 -5.09
N LYS A 251 -2.78 13.26 -5.38
CA LYS A 251 -1.96 13.62 -6.57
C LYS A 251 -2.59 13.19 -7.89
N ILE A 252 -3.68 12.43 -7.91
CA ILE A 252 -4.40 12.12 -9.17
C ILE A 252 -5.00 13.38 -9.84
N ASP A 253 -5.23 14.44 -9.07
CA ASP A 253 -5.65 15.76 -9.59
C ASP A 253 -4.49 16.56 -10.19
N HIS A 254 -3.24 16.11 -10.02
CA HIS A 254 -2.09 16.85 -10.48
C HIS A 254 -1.94 16.76 -12.02
N PRO A 255 -1.56 17.84 -12.73
CA PRO A 255 -1.37 17.81 -14.18
C PRO A 255 -0.41 16.71 -14.67
N ALA A 256 0.63 16.41 -13.89
CA ALA A 256 1.58 15.32 -14.19
C ALA A 256 0.94 13.92 -14.19
N ALA A 257 -0.19 13.72 -13.49
CA ALA A 257 -0.94 12.47 -13.51
C ALA A 257 -1.63 12.24 -14.86
N VAL A 258 -2.14 13.31 -15.48
CA VAL A 258 -2.75 13.27 -16.83
C VAL A 258 -1.70 12.89 -17.88
N GLY A 259 -0.51 13.49 -17.81
CA GLY A 259 0.59 13.14 -18.72
C GLY A 259 1.08 11.70 -18.56
N TYR A 260 1.07 11.18 -17.33
CA TYR A 260 1.36 9.78 -17.06
C TYR A 260 0.33 8.86 -17.72
N ASP A 261 -0.96 9.11 -17.51
CA ASP A 261 -1.99 8.25 -18.05
C ASP A 261 -2.01 8.24 -19.60
N ALA A 262 -1.86 9.42 -20.22
CA ALA A 262 -1.74 9.55 -21.67
C ALA A 262 -0.54 8.77 -22.26
N ALA A 263 0.60 8.76 -21.56
CA ALA A 263 1.78 8.04 -22.02
C ALA A 263 1.60 6.51 -22.04
N PHE A 264 0.74 5.98 -21.18
CA PHE A 264 0.49 4.53 -21.07
C PHE A 264 -0.71 4.06 -21.88
N MET A 265 -1.71 4.92 -22.14
CA MET A 265 -2.85 4.59 -23.01
C MET A 265 -2.42 4.14 -24.41
N HIS A 266 -1.34 4.71 -24.96
CA HIS A 266 -0.80 4.29 -26.26
C HIS A 266 -0.26 2.85 -26.32
N MET A 267 -0.07 2.19 -25.17
CA MET A 267 0.42 0.81 -25.11
C MET A 267 -0.70 -0.23 -24.97
N SER A 268 -1.91 0.21 -24.62
CA SER A 268 -3.06 -0.67 -24.40
C SER A 268 -4.13 -0.38 -25.45
N ASP A 269 -4.10 -1.10 -26.58
CA ASP A 269 -5.15 -1.10 -27.61
C ASP A 269 -6.47 -1.74 -27.12
N MET A 270 -6.82 -1.59 -25.84
CA MET A 270 -8.05 -2.11 -25.24
C MET A 270 -9.12 -1.02 -25.31
N PRO A 271 -10.05 -1.06 -26.28
CA PRO A 271 -11.08 -0.03 -26.41
C PRO A 271 -12.05 -0.09 -25.22
N GLY A 272 -12.22 1.02 -24.50
CA GLY A 272 -13.31 1.22 -23.54
C GLY A 272 -12.93 1.48 -22.08
N GLU A 273 -11.65 1.42 -21.70
CA GLU A 273 -11.20 1.76 -20.35
C GLU A 273 -10.53 3.14 -20.34
N GLU A 274 -11.29 4.16 -19.91
CA GLU A 274 -10.76 5.51 -19.68
C GLU A 274 -9.94 5.49 -18.37
N HIS A 275 -8.61 5.47 -18.51
CA HIS A 275 -7.60 5.65 -17.44
C HIS A 275 -7.25 4.41 -16.57
N PRO A 276 -6.88 3.27 -17.17
CA PRO A 276 -6.55 2.05 -16.41
C PRO A 276 -5.36 2.27 -15.46
N THR A 277 -4.43 3.17 -15.78
CA THR A 277 -3.22 3.35 -14.97
C THR A 277 -3.45 4.17 -13.70
N LEU A 278 -4.30 5.20 -13.76
CA LEU A 278 -4.66 5.98 -12.58
C LEU A 278 -5.58 5.18 -11.65
N GLN A 279 -6.47 4.38 -12.21
CA GLN A 279 -7.29 3.45 -11.43
C GLN A 279 -6.40 2.42 -10.71
N ALA A 280 -5.47 1.78 -11.43
CA ALA A 280 -4.51 0.84 -10.84
C ALA A 280 -3.66 1.48 -9.72
N PHE A 281 -3.23 2.74 -9.91
CA PHE A 281 -2.51 3.50 -8.88
C PHE A 281 -3.33 3.67 -7.60
N LEU A 282 -4.62 4.02 -7.71
CA LEU A 282 -5.51 4.17 -6.56
C LEU A 282 -5.84 2.83 -5.89
N ILE A 283 -6.05 1.79 -6.68
CA ILE A 283 -6.20 0.42 -6.20
C ILE A 283 -4.97 0.05 -5.35
N ASN A 284 -3.75 0.31 -5.83
CA ASN A 284 -2.54 0.02 -5.08
C ASN A 284 -2.45 0.86 -3.78
N CYS A 285 -2.83 2.14 -3.80
CA CYS A 285 -2.92 2.94 -2.57
C CYS A 285 -3.89 2.31 -1.54
N TYR A 286 -5.02 1.80 -2.01
CA TYR A 286 -6.00 1.12 -1.19
C TYR A 286 -5.48 -0.23 -0.65
N VAL A 287 -4.81 -1.04 -1.48
CA VAL A 287 -4.20 -2.30 -1.05
C VAL A 287 -3.20 -2.05 0.08
N VAL A 288 -2.38 -0.99 -0.02
CA VAL A 288 -1.49 -0.58 1.09
C VAL A 288 -2.30 -0.23 2.34
N LEU A 289 -3.37 0.55 2.22
CA LEU A 289 -4.23 0.91 3.35
C LEU A 289 -4.85 -0.33 4.02
N ALA A 290 -5.42 -1.23 3.22
CA ALA A 290 -6.08 -2.44 3.67
C ALA A 290 -5.11 -3.41 4.35
N ASN A 291 -3.93 -3.62 3.77
CA ASN A 291 -2.93 -4.53 4.33
C ASN A 291 -2.26 -3.98 5.59
N LEU A 292 -2.11 -2.66 5.68
CA LEU A 292 -1.50 -1.98 6.84
C LEU A 292 -2.51 -1.56 7.91
N LYS A 293 -3.82 -1.82 7.75
CA LYS A 293 -4.84 -1.47 8.75
C LYS A 293 -4.59 -2.08 10.14
N CYS A 294 -4.02 -3.28 10.18
CA CYS A 294 -3.61 -3.96 11.42
C CYS A 294 -2.45 -3.23 12.16
N GLN A 295 -1.76 -2.30 11.48
CA GLN A 295 -0.69 -1.49 12.07
C GLN A 295 -1.21 -0.18 12.69
N LEU A 296 -2.53 0.07 12.65
CA LEU A 296 -3.18 1.17 13.34
C LEU A 296 -3.26 0.84 14.83
N ARG A 297 -2.50 1.57 15.65
CA ARG A 297 -2.40 1.32 17.10
C ARG A 297 -3.50 1.99 17.91
N GLY A 298 -4.33 2.82 17.30
CA GLY A 298 -5.41 3.50 18.01
C GLY A 298 -6.00 4.70 17.29
N VAL A 299 -6.84 5.44 18.03
CA VAL A 299 -7.61 6.60 17.56
C VAL A 299 -6.73 7.65 16.87
N ARG A 300 -5.53 7.91 17.41
CA ARG A 300 -4.62 8.94 16.87
C ARG A 300 -4.13 8.62 15.46
N ASP A 301 -3.89 7.34 15.16
CA ASP A 301 -3.42 6.90 13.84
C ASP A 301 -4.51 7.13 12.78
N VAL A 302 -5.75 6.74 13.10
CA VAL A 302 -6.91 6.97 12.22
C VAL A 302 -7.11 8.47 11.97
N VAL A 303 -7.10 9.28 13.03
CA VAL A 303 -7.21 10.75 12.93
C VAL A 303 -6.11 11.33 12.04
N ARG A 304 -4.88 10.79 12.13
CA ARG A 304 -3.75 11.24 11.31
C ARG A 304 -3.97 10.93 9.82
N ILE A 305 -4.47 9.74 9.49
CA ILE A 305 -4.77 9.34 8.10
C ILE A 305 -5.91 10.19 7.53
N VAL A 306 -6.99 10.39 8.31
CA VAL A 306 -8.12 11.25 7.95
C VAL A 306 -7.64 12.68 7.64
N ARG A 307 -6.85 13.27 8.54
CA ARG A 307 -6.27 14.61 8.35
C ARG A 307 -5.26 14.69 7.20
N GLY A 308 -4.67 13.55 6.84
CA GLY A 308 -3.80 13.43 5.67
C GLY A 308 -4.55 13.51 4.34
N GLY A 309 -5.89 13.51 4.34
CA GLY A 309 -6.69 13.64 3.13
C GLY A 309 -7.08 12.31 2.49
N VAL A 310 -7.09 11.20 3.25
CA VAL A 310 -7.56 9.91 2.71
C VAL A 310 -9.01 9.99 2.21
N LEU A 311 -9.87 10.75 2.90
CA LEU A 311 -11.28 10.88 2.52
C LEU A 311 -11.45 11.61 1.19
N ARG A 312 -10.68 12.67 0.97
CA ARG A 312 -10.62 13.34 -0.33
C ARG A 312 -10.14 12.39 -1.42
N GLY A 313 -9.09 11.60 -1.16
CA GLY A 313 -8.60 10.59 -2.10
C GLY A 313 -9.66 9.55 -2.48
N LEU A 314 -10.38 9.02 -1.48
CA LEU A 314 -11.47 8.06 -1.69
C LEU A 314 -12.64 8.68 -2.46
N TYR A 315 -13.04 9.90 -2.13
CA TYR A 315 -14.12 10.62 -2.82
C TYR A 315 -13.76 10.88 -4.29
N LEU A 316 -12.55 11.38 -4.57
CA LEU A 316 -12.09 11.57 -5.96
C LEU A 316 -12.01 10.25 -6.74
N SER A 317 -11.64 9.16 -6.08
CA SER A 317 -11.64 7.83 -6.69
C SER A 317 -13.04 7.40 -7.08
N MET A 318 -14.03 7.65 -6.22
CA MET A 318 -15.43 7.34 -6.47
C MET A 318 -16.01 8.14 -7.64
N GLU A 319 -15.72 9.43 -7.71
CA GLU A 319 -16.21 10.32 -8.79
C GLU A 319 -15.59 9.99 -10.14
N ARG A 320 -14.29 9.67 -10.17
CA ARG A 320 -13.55 9.40 -11.41
C ARG A 320 -13.72 7.97 -11.92
N PHE A 321 -13.82 7.01 -11.01
CA PHE A 321 -13.83 5.58 -11.31
C PHE A 321 -15.09 4.94 -10.70
N PRO A 322 -16.28 5.23 -11.25
CA PRO A 322 -17.54 4.71 -10.74
C PRO A 322 -17.61 3.19 -10.93
N GLU A 323 -17.28 2.44 -9.88
CA GLU A 323 -17.38 0.99 -9.86
C GLU A 323 -18.81 0.55 -9.48
N ARG A 324 -19.40 -0.33 -10.29
CA ARG A 324 -20.77 -0.82 -10.06
C ARG A 324 -20.80 -1.99 -9.10
N ASN A 325 -19.76 -2.81 -9.09
CA ASN A 325 -19.70 -3.99 -8.25
C ASN A 325 -19.18 -3.62 -6.85
N GLU A 326 -20.07 -3.73 -5.87
CA GLU A 326 -19.82 -3.43 -4.46
C GLU A 326 -18.67 -4.23 -3.85
N ASP A 327 -18.54 -5.50 -4.23
CA ASP A 327 -17.56 -6.41 -3.64
C ASP A 327 -16.12 -6.04 -4.01
N ILE A 328 -15.93 -5.51 -5.22
CA ILE A 328 -14.62 -5.08 -5.74
C ILE A 328 -14.38 -3.58 -5.57
N CYS A 329 -15.39 -2.81 -5.15
CA CYS A 329 -15.28 -1.36 -5.03
C CYS A 329 -14.36 -0.98 -3.85
N ILE A 330 -13.12 -0.62 -4.16
CA ILE A 330 -12.10 -0.23 -3.17
C ILE A 330 -12.56 0.88 -2.22
N VAL A 331 -13.42 1.80 -2.69
CA VAL A 331 -13.96 2.89 -1.88
C VAL A 331 -14.93 2.35 -0.84
N VAL A 332 -15.86 1.49 -1.24
CA VAL A 332 -16.80 0.82 -0.32
C VAL A 332 -16.01 0.08 0.75
N GLN A 333 -15.00 -0.68 0.33
CA GLN A 333 -14.18 -1.48 1.23
C GLN A 333 -13.39 -0.59 2.22
N ALA A 334 -12.79 0.51 1.78
CA ALA A 334 -12.10 1.48 2.66
C ALA A 334 -13.05 2.12 3.67
N LEU A 335 -14.22 2.57 3.21
CA LEU A 335 -15.20 3.24 4.05
C LEU A 335 -15.81 2.28 5.07
N ARG A 336 -16.11 1.04 4.69
CA ARG A 336 -16.76 0.06 5.58
C ARG A 336 -15.82 -0.63 6.53
N PHE A 337 -14.61 -0.96 6.09
CA PHE A 337 -13.71 -1.80 6.88
C PHE A 337 -12.60 -1.01 7.56
N VAL A 338 -12.26 0.20 7.11
CA VAL A 338 -11.20 1.02 7.72
C VAL A 338 -11.76 2.22 8.46
N ILE A 339 -12.54 3.09 7.80
CA ILE A 339 -13.00 4.34 8.41
C ILE A 339 -14.27 4.14 9.25
N GLY A 340 -15.29 3.51 8.71
CA GLY A 340 -16.62 3.34 9.31
C GLY A 340 -16.65 2.65 10.67
N PRO A 341 -15.83 1.63 10.97
CA PRO A 341 -15.79 1.02 12.29
C PRO A 341 -15.20 1.98 13.33
N THR A 342 -14.27 2.84 12.90
CA THR A 342 -13.53 3.75 13.79
C THR A 342 -14.29 5.03 14.13
N VAL A 343 -15.34 5.39 13.39
CA VAL A 343 -16.13 6.60 13.74
C VAL A 343 -16.92 6.45 15.04
N VAL A 344 -17.03 5.24 15.60
CA VAL A 344 -17.60 5.04 16.95
C VAL A 344 -16.87 5.84 18.03
N PHE A 345 -15.60 6.17 17.81
CA PHE A 345 -14.79 7.01 18.68
C PHE A 345 -15.09 8.51 18.41
N PRO A 346 -15.65 9.27 19.37
CA PRO A 346 -15.95 10.70 19.20
C PRO A 346 -14.82 11.58 18.66
N THR A 347 -13.56 11.22 18.95
CA THR A 347 -12.40 11.95 18.41
C THR A 347 -12.19 11.65 16.92
N VAL A 348 -12.41 10.42 16.48
CA VAL A 348 -12.36 10.04 15.05
C VAL A 348 -13.53 10.66 14.31
N ALA A 349 -14.77 10.51 14.79
CA ALA A 349 -15.96 11.10 14.16
C ALA A 349 -15.78 12.60 13.92
N LYS A 350 -15.30 13.34 14.93
CA LYS A 350 -15.00 14.76 14.80
C LYS A 350 -13.95 15.05 13.72
N ALA A 351 -12.90 14.23 13.63
CA ALA A 351 -11.86 14.40 12.62
C ALA A 351 -12.38 14.12 11.21
N VAL A 352 -13.25 13.13 11.04
CA VAL A 352 -13.89 12.80 9.76
C VAL A 352 -14.82 13.93 9.32
N SER A 353 -15.73 14.40 10.18
CA SER A 353 -16.59 15.55 9.87
C SER A 353 -15.78 16.79 9.49
N ALA A 354 -14.75 17.12 10.28
CA ALA A 354 -13.89 18.27 9.99
C ALA A 354 -13.10 18.13 8.68
N ALA A 355 -12.75 16.91 8.26
CA ALA A 355 -12.10 16.67 6.99
C ALA A 355 -13.07 16.81 5.80
N ILE A 356 -14.31 16.31 5.94
CA ILE A 356 -15.39 16.53 4.95
C ILE A 356 -15.60 18.04 4.74
N ASP A 357 -15.77 18.80 5.82
CA ASP A 357 -15.98 20.24 5.75
C ASP A 357 -14.77 20.99 5.17
N LYS A 358 -13.56 20.65 5.64
CA LYS A 358 -12.31 21.31 5.21
C LYS A 358 -12.05 21.13 3.72
N ASP A 359 -12.27 19.91 3.21
CA ASP A 359 -11.96 19.56 1.83
C ASP A 359 -13.15 19.83 0.89
N GLY A 360 -14.25 20.40 1.39
CA GLY A 360 -15.44 20.74 0.61
C GLY A 360 -16.16 19.52 0.05
N LEU A 361 -16.09 18.38 0.73
CA LEU A 361 -16.69 17.13 0.28
C LEU A 361 -18.20 17.13 0.59
N PRO A 362 -19.04 16.59 -0.29
CA PRO A 362 -20.48 16.60 -0.08
C PRO A 362 -20.88 15.67 1.08
N TRP A 363 -21.78 16.15 1.94
CA TRP A 363 -22.40 15.36 3.01
C TRP A 363 -23.44 14.36 2.50
N HIS A 364 -23.83 14.48 1.23
CA HIS A 364 -24.73 13.57 0.52
C HIS A 364 -24.37 13.57 -0.97
N VAL A 365 -24.25 12.39 -1.56
CA VAL A 365 -23.97 12.20 -2.99
C VAL A 365 -25.17 11.55 -3.64
N GLU A 366 -25.69 12.16 -4.70
CA GLU A 366 -26.81 11.61 -5.46
C GLU A 366 -26.38 10.40 -6.32
N GLY A 367 -27.31 9.48 -6.59
CA GLY A 367 -27.06 8.30 -7.41
C GLY A 367 -27.21 6.99 -6.64
N ARG A 368 -27.03 5.87 -7.35
CA ARG A 368 -27.26 4.50 -6.84
C ARG A 368 -26.03 3.60 -6.96
N LEU A 369 -24.84 4.20 -6.98
CA LEU A 369 -23.60 3.41 -6.94
C LEU A 369 -23.36 2.95 -5.50
N ALA A 370 -22.86 1.73 -5.33
CA ALA A 370 -22.56 1.17 -4.01
C ALA A 370 -21.57 2.05 -3.21
N SER A 371 -20.64 2.71 -3.90
CA SER A 371 -19.73 3.71 -3.33
C SER A 371 -20.46 4.93 -2.78
N HIS A 372 -21.49 5.44 -3.48
CA HIS A 372 -22.31 6.56 -3.03
C HIS A 372 -23.10 6.18 -1.78
N GLU A 373 -23.67 4.97 -1.76
CA GLU A 373 -24.38 4.44 -0.59
C GLU A 373 -23.45 4.27 0.62
N ALA A 374 -22.24 3.74 0.41
CA ALA A 374 -21.25 3.62 1.47
C ALA A 374 -20.80 4.99 2.01
N TRP A 375 -20.62 5.99 1.13
CA TRP A 375 -20.31 7.36 1.51
C TRP A 375 -21.45 8.01 2.31
N ASN A 376 -22.68 7.93 1.79
CA ASN A 376 -23.88 8.46 2.44
C ASN A 376 -24.10 7.80 3.81
N GLY A 377 -23.93 6.48 3.91
CA GLY A 377 -24.03 5.74 5.17
C GLY A 377 -22.98 6.16 6.20
N LEU A 378 -21.76 6.51 5.78
CA LEU A 378 -20.76 7.11 6.67
C LEU A 378 -21.23 8.48 7.18
N CYS A 379 -21.71 9.35 6.28
CA CYS A 379 -22.21 10.68 6.62
C CYS A 379 -23.40 10.65 7.56
N ASP A 380 -24.39 9.78 7.32
CA ASP A 380 -25.55 9.59 8.18
C ASP A 380 -25.13 9.15 9.59
N ARG A 381 -24.22 8.17 9.67
CA ARG A 381 -23.66 7.69 10.95
C ARG A 381 -22.95 8.81 11.73
N LEU A 382 -22.26 9.74 11.05
CA LEU A 382 -21.65 10.90 11.71
C LEU A 382 -22.70 11.85 12.31
N ARG A 383 -23.81 12.09 11.60
CA ARG A 383 -24.91 12.93 12.10
C ARG A 383 -25.58 12.29 13.32
N GLU A 384 -25.87 10.99 13.25
CA GLU A 384 -26.39 10.22 14.38
C GLU A 384 -25.47 10.30 15.61
N LEU A 385 -24.16 10.12 15.41
CA LEU A 385 -23.16 10.21 16.47
C LEU A 385 -23.05 11.63 17.05
N ALA A 386 -23.25 12.67 16.24
CA ALA A 386 -23.27 14.05 16.74
C ALA A 386 -24.46 14.30 17.67
N VAL A 387 -25.65 13.77 17.33
CA VAL A 387 -26.84 13.82 18.19
C VAL A 387 -26.60 13.05 19.49
N MET A 388 -26.16 11.79 19.40
CA MET A 388 -25.85 10.97 20.56
C MET A 388 -24.80 11.61 21.48
N ARG A 389 -23.76 12.22 20.92
CA ARG A 389 -22.73 12.92 21.68
C ARG A 389 -23.28 14.13 22.43
N SER A 390 -24.25 14.81 21.85
CA SER A 390 -24.90 15.96 22.49
C SER A 390 -25.75 15.50 23.67
N ALA A 391 -26.52 14.41 23.50
CA ALA A 391 -27.27 13.78 24.59
C ALA A 391 -26.35 13.26 25.72
N PHE A 392 -25.26 12.58 25.37
CA PHE A 392 -24.25 12.11 26.32
C PHE A 392 -23.67 13.26 27.17
N LYS A 393 -23.40 14.42 26.58
CA LYS A 393 -22.89 15.58 27.34
C LYS A 393 -23.90 16.13 28.33
N VAL A 394 -25.19 16.08 28.01
CA VAL A 394 -26.26 16.50 28.92
C VAL A 394 -26.34 15.55 30.11
N GLU A 395 -26.36 14.23 29.87
CA GLU A 395 -26.36 13.24 30.96
C GLU A 395 -25.07 13.30 31.78
N GLU A 396 -23.91 13.42 31.13
CA GLU A 396 -22.64 13.60 31.82
C GLU A 396 -22.69 14.82 32.75
N LYS A 397 -23.26 15.95 32.29
CA LYS A 397 -23.40 17.14 33.13
C LYS A 397 -24.34 16.89 34.30
N ALA A 398 -25.43 16.14 34.11
CA ALA A 398 -26.34 15.76 35.18
C ALA A 398 -25.66 14.88 36.25
N LEU A 399 -24.66 14.07 35.85
CA LEU A 399 -23.86 13.24 36.76
C LEU A 399 -22.71 14.01 37.46
N ARG A 400 -22.49 15.30 37.21
CA ARG A 400 -21.39 16.05 37.83
C ARG A 400 -21.72 16.54 39.24
N TYR A 401 -21.89 15.61 40.17
CA TYR A 401 -22.00 15.86 41.61
C TYR A 401 -21.19 14.81 42.41
N CYS A 402 -20.88 15.08 43.68
CA CYS A 402 -20.22 14.10 44.53
C CYS A 402 -21.18 12.95 44.85
N HIS A 403 -20.82 11.71 44.50
CA HIS A 403 -21.67 10.53 44.69
C HIS A 403 -21.60 9.93 46.09
N HIS A 404 -20.76 10.48 46.97
CA HIS A 404 -20.81 10.19 48.40
C HIS A 404 -22.01 10.94 49.01
N GLU A 405 -23.04 10.20 49.42
CA GLU A 405 -24.36 10.74 49.80
C GLU A 405 -24.31 11.80 50.91
N VAL A 406 -23.35 11.68 51.84
CA VAL A 406 -23.18 12.63 52.98
C VAL A 406 -22.38 13.88 52.56
N CYS A 407 -21.77 13.90 51.38
CA CYS A 407 -20.97 15.03 50.92
C CYS A 407 -21.86 16.16 50.36
N GLN A 408 -22.04 17.22 51.14
CA GLN A 408 -22.77 18.44 50.71
C GLN A 408 -21.92 19.41 49.86
N ASN A 409 -20.70 19.01 49.50
CA ASN A 409 -19.73 19.92 48.94
C ASN A 409 -19.87 20.06 47.41
N THR A 410 -20.28 21.24 46.95
CA THR A 410 -20.50 21.56 45.53
C THR A 410 -19.36 22.35 44.88
N ARG A 411 -18.38 22.83 45.66
CA ARG A 411 -17.39 23.82 45.20
C ARG A 411 -16.11 23.23 44.59
N PHE A 412 -15.88 21.92 44.72
CA PHE A 412 -14.61 21.31 44.36
C PHE A 412 -14.62 20.73 42.94
N LYS A 413 -13.45 20.73 42.31
CA LYS A 413 -13.23 20.03 41.04
C LYS A 413 -13.45 18.53 41.26
N LEU A 414 -14.55 18.02 40.73
CA LEU A 414 -14.90 16.61 40.83
C LEU A 414 -13.90 15.75 40.03
N LYS A 415 -13.44 14.68 40.67
CA LYS A 415 -12.66 13.61 40.06
C LYS A 415 -13.62 12.50 39.65
N ARG A 416 -13.48 12.01 38.42
CA ARG A 416 -14.29 10.90 37.90
C ARG A 416 -13.67 9.57 38.29
N CYS A 417 -14.49 8.61 38.70
CA CYS A 417 -14.04 7.22 38.84
C CYS A 417 -13.70 6.64 37.45
N PRO A 418 -12.71 5.73 37.31
CA PRO A 418 -12.37 5.19 35.99
C PRO A 418 -13.52 4.39 35.33
N CYS A 419 -14.51 3.90 36.08
CA CYS A 419 -15.73 3.32 35.51
C CYS A 419 -16.57 4.35 34.70
N GLY A 420 -16.46 5.64 35.04
CA GLY A 420 -17.16 6.75 34.39
C GLY A 420 -18.49 7.15 34.99
N ASN A 421 -19.07 6.29 35.84
CA ASN A 421 -20.45 6.39 36.31
C ASN A 421 -20.62 7.30 37.54
N VAL A 422 -19.54 7.55 38.27
CA VAL A 422 -19.57 8.32 39.53
C VAL A 422 -18.44 9.34 39.60
N TYR A 423 -18.66 10.38 40.40
CA TYR A 423 -17.76 11.50 40.62
C TYR A 423 -17.57 11.77 42.11
N TYR A 424 -16.37 12.18 42.51
CA TYR A 424 -16.02 12.47 43.89
C TYR A 424 -15.28 13.81 44.00
N CYS A 425 -15.60 14.60 45.01
CA CYS A 425 -14.90 15.86 45.28
C CYS A 425 -13.50 15.65 45.89
N SER A 426 -13.24 14.49 46.51
CA SER A 426 -12.02 14.17 47.23
C SER A 426 -11.71 12.66 47.22
N LYS A 427 -10.47 12.29 47.55
CA LYS A 427 -10.10 10.87 47.77
C LYS A 427 -10.81 10.28 48.99
N PHE A 428 -11.12 11.09 49.99
CA PHE A 428 -11.86 10.68 51.17
C PHE A 428 -13.29 10.24 50.80
N CYS A 429 -14.04 11.08 50.08
CA CYS A 429 -15.38 10.73 49.61
C CYS A 429 -15.39 9.49 48.70
N GLN A 430 -14.35 9.32 47.89
CA GLN A 430 -14.19 8.09 47.10
C GLN A 430 -13.97 6.87 48.00
N ALA A 431 -13.12 6.96 49.02
CA ALA A 431 -12.82 5.86 49.93
C ALA A 431 -14.05 5.44 50.76
N GLU A 432 -14.81 6.42 51.27
CA GLU A 432 -16.05 6.18 52.03
C GLU A 432 -17.15 5.54 51.17
N ASP A 433 -17.32 5.98 49.92
CA ASP A 433 -18.29 5.39 48.99
C ASP A 433 -17.79 4.07 48.37
N TRP A 434 -16.49 3.75 48.49
CA TRP A 434 -15.88 2.61 47.81
C TRP A 434 -16.52 1.27 48.13
N PRO A 435 -16.86 0.92 49.39
CA PRO A 435 -17.50 -0.37 49.69
C PRO A 435 -18.81 -0.58 48.92
N ARG A 436 -19.60 0.48 48.73
CA ARG A 436 -20.86 0.47 47.98
C ARG A 436 -20.60 0.50 46.47
N HIS A 437 -19.70 1.36 46.01
CA HIS A 437 -19.42 1.52 44.59
C HIS A 437 -18.66 0.32 44.00
N ARG A 438 -17.79 -0.34 44.78
CA ARG A 438 -16.91 -1.40 44.29
C ARG A 438 -17.68 -2.54 43.61
N SER A 439 -18.88 -2.88 44.09
CA SER A 439 -19.69 -3.95 43.49
C SER A 439 -20.28 -3.58 42.12
N CYS A 440 -20.36 -2.30 41.77
CA CYS A 440 -20.79 -1.81 40.45
C CYS A 440 -19.68 -1.08 39.70
N CYS A 441 -18.46 -1.04 40.26
CA CYS A 441 -17.30 -0.45 39.63
C CYS A 441 -16.70 -1.49 38.68
N ASP A 442 -17.35 -1.67 37.54
CA ASP A 442 -16.82 -2.51 36.46
C ASP A 442 -15.66 -1.78 35.77
N LEU A 443 -14.53 -1.83 36.47
CA LEU A 443 -13.20 -1.67 35.91
C LEU A 443 -12.94 -2.90 35.05
N ALA A 444 -13.67 -3.04 33.95
CA ALA A 444 -13.08 -3.68 32.81
C ALA A 444 -11.91 -2.84 32.36
N PHE A 445 -10.74 -3.21 32.87
CA PHE A 445 -9.56 -3.19 32.03
C PHE A 445 -9.96 -3.89 30.74
N LEU A 446 -9.94 -3.11 29.65
CA LEU A 446 -10.06 -3.73 28.35
C LEU A 446 -8.86 -4.67 28.21
N PRO A 447 -9.08 -5.95 27.90
CA PRO A 447 -8.00 -6.87 27.60
C PRO A 447 -7.16 -6.31 26.46
N ASP A 448 -5.92 -6.80 26.30
CA ASP A 448 -4.89 -6.42 25.31
C ASP A 448 -5.42 -6.17 23.89
N SER A 449 -6.14 -5.07 23.68
CA SER A 449 -6.65 -4.67 22.39
C SER A 449 -5.52 -3.92 21.69
N THR A 450 -5.13 -4.41 20.52
CA THR A 450 -4.12 -3.77 19.67
C THR A 450 -4.51 -2.34 19.25
N PHE A 451 -5.80 -2.01 19.26
CA PHE A 451 -6.32 -0.68 18.98
C PHE A 451 -6.74 0.07 20.26
N LEU A 452 -5.96 1.08 20.65
CA LEU A 452 -6.17 1.81 21.91
C LEU A 452 -7.01 3.07 21.73
N ALA A 453 -8.01 3.25 22.60
CA ALA A 453 -8.62 4.56 22.81
C ALA A 453 -7.79 5.31 23.86
N GLU A 454 -7.07 6.35 23.45
CA GLU A 454 -6.14 7.07 24.33
C GLU A 454 -6.84 7.86 25.46
N ARG A 455 -8.16 8.05 25.38
CA ARG A 455 -8.92 8.92 26.28
C ARG A 455 -10.06 8.16 26.95
N GLN A 456 -10.11 8.22 28.28
CA GLN A 456 -11.18 7.62 29.08
C GLN A 456 -12.59 8.05 28.64
N SER A 457 -12.75 9.31 28.20
CA SER A 457 -14.03 9.83 27.71
C SER A 457 -14.56 9.10 26.48
N GLU A 458 -13.70 8.51 25.66
CA GLU A 458 -14.11 7.73 24.49
C GLU A 458 -14.78 6.44 24.98
N TYR A 459 -14.19 5.73 25.93
CA TYR A 459 -14.78 4.52 26.52
C TYR A 459 -16.14 4.79 27.18
N HIS A 460 -16.27 5.91 27.90
CA HIS A 460 -17.56 6.30 28.49
C HIS A 460 -18.63 6.55 27.43
N PHE A 461 -18.27 7.21 26.33
CA PHE A 461 -19.22 7.44 25.25
C PHE A 461 -19.62 6.13 24.56
N ILE A 462 -18.67 5.20 24.36
CA ILE A 462 -18.98 3.91 23.74
C ILE A 462 -19.91 3.09 24.64
N ARG A 463 -19.66 3.05 25.95
CA ARG A 463 -20.56 2.43 26.95
C ARG A 463 -21.96 3.07 26.91
N TYR A 464 -22.01 4.41 26.91
CA TYR A 464 -23.26 5.15 26.79
C TYR A 464 -24.05 4.73 25.54
N ARG A 465 -23.39 4.71 24.38
CA ARG A 465 -24.01 4.29 23.12
C ARG A 465 -24.52 2.86 23.20
N ALA A 466 -23.69 1.94 23.68
CA ALA A 466 -24.05 0.53 23.79
C ALA A 466 -25.27 0.32 24.70
N ARG A 467 -25.37 1.07 25.81
CA ARG A 467 -26.55 1.07 26.69
C ARG A 467 -27.80 1.55 25.95
N ILE A 468 -27.74 2.65 25.20
CA ILE A 468 -28.87 3.16 24.39
C ILE A 468 -29.29 2.13 23.33
N ASP A 469 -28.32 1.53 22.62
CA ASP A 469 -28.56 0.50 21.61
C ASP A 469 -29.22 -0.76 22.19
N MET A 470 -28.90 -1.12 23.43
CA MET A 470 -29.55 -2.24 24.13
C MET A 470 -30.95 -1.89 24.62
N SER A 471 -31.15 -0.69 25.18
CA SER A 471 -32.47 -0.25 25.64
C SER A 471 -33.48 -0.18 24.50
N SER A 472 -33.07 0.23 23.29
CA SER A 472 -33.95 0.26 22.11
C SER A 472 -34.32 -1.15 21.61
N LYS A 473 -33.41 -2.12 21.73
CA LYS A 473 -33.64 -3.52 21.35
C LYS A 473 -34.48 -4.30 22.36
N VAL A 474 -34.31 -4.08 23.66
CA VAL A 474 -35.13 -4.76 24.70
C VAL A 474 -36.60 -4.37 24.60
N ALA A 475 -36.90 -3.16 24.09
CA ALA A 475 -38.27 -2.75 23.77
C ALA A 475 -38.89 -3.59 22.63
N GLN A 476 -38.08 -4.26 21.81
CA GLN A 476 -38.52 -5.25 20.83
C GLN A 476 -38.52 -6.63 21.51
N LYS A 477 -39.70 -7.24 21.70
CA LYS A 477 -39.88 -8.52 22.42
C LYS A 477 -38.81 -9.55 22.01
N PRO A 478 -38.02 -10.09 22.95
CA PRO A 478 -36.98 -11.06 22.61
C PRO A 478 -37.62 -12.41 22.26
N SER A 479 -37.47 -12.85 21.01
CA SER A 479 -37.42 -14.28 20.72
C SER A 479 -36.16 -14.84 21.38
N GLN A 480 -36.27 -15.99 22.05
CA GLN A 480 -35.24 -16.58 22.90
C GLN A 480 -33.88 -16.66 22.18
N GLY A 481 -32.91 -15.85 22.61
CA GLY A 481 -31.54 -15.85 22.09
C GLY A 481 -30.63 -14.92 22.88
N THR A 482 -29.36 -15.29 23.00
CA THR A 482 -28.30 -14.49 23.62
C THR A 482 -28.12 -13.17 22.86
N LEU A 483 -28.22 -12.04 23.56
CA LEU A 483 -28.11 -10.71 22.96
C LEU A 483 -26.62 -10.38 22.68
N VAL A 484 -26.09 -10.84 21.56
CA VAL A 484 -24.83 -10.32 21.03
C VAL A 484 -25.16 -8.99 20.36
N VAL A 485 -24.68 -7.87 20.93
CA VAL A 485 -24.64 -6.59 20.20
C VAL A 485 -23.53 -6.68 19.17
N ASN A 486 -23.76 -7.51 18.16
CA ASN A 486 -23.00 -7.50 16.94
C ASN A 486 -23.37 -6.18 16.27
N TYR A 487 -22.41 -5.26 16.15
CA TYR A 487 -22.54 -4.17 15.19
C TYR A 487 -22.48 -4.82 13.80
N LYS A 488 -23.62 -5.41 13.38
CA LYS A 488 -23.90 -5.88 12.04
C LYS A 488 -23.74 -4.69 11.10
N THR A 489 -22.51 -4.44 10.68
CA THR A 489 -22.28 -4.08 9.29
C THR A 489 -22.65 -5.35 8.52
N ILE A 490 -23.53 -5.24 7.54
CA ILE A 490 -24.17 -6.34 6.83
C ILE A 490 -23.11 -7.36 6.37
N VAL A 491 -23.13 -8.57 6.94
CA VAL A 491 -22.29 -9.71 6.56
C VAL A 491 -23.18 -10.96 6.52
N PRO A 492 -23.27 -11.71 5.41
CA PRO A 492 -24.19 -12.85 5.30
C PRO A 492 -23.80 -14.16 6.00
N ASN A 493 -22.62 -14.32 6.63
CA ASN A 493 -22.12 -15.67 7.00
C ASN A 493 -21.41 -15.84 8.37
N VAL A 494 -21.79 -15.08 9.41
CA VAL A 494 -21.10 -15.11 10.72
C VAL A 494 -21.43 -16.34 11.60
N GLU A 495 -22.38 -17.21 11.21
CA GLU A 495 -22.75 -18.38 12.04
C GLU A 495 -21.63 -19.43 12.22
N ARG A 496 -20.55 -19.38 11.42
CA ARG A 496 -19.46 -20.39 11.49
C ARG A 496 -18.23 -20.01 12.34
N CYS A 497 -18.00 -18.74 12.67
CA CYS A 497 -16.81 -18.35 13.45
C CYS A 497 -16.99 -18.43 14.97
N VAL A 498 -18.22 -18.36 15.47
CA VAL A 498 -18.50 -18.38 16.93
C VAL A 498 -18.20 -19.76 17.55
N THR A 499 -18.15 -20.82 16.75
CA THR A 499 -17.80 -22.18 17.20
C THR A 499 -16.29 -22.43 17.34
N ALA A 500 -15.42 -21.61 16.75
CA ALA A 500 -13.97 -21.81 16.78
C ALA A 500 -13.26 -21.04 17.91
N CYS A 501 -13.80 -19.92 18.38
CA CYS A 501 -13.32 -19.24 19.58
C CYS A 501 -14.04 -19.80 20.81
N GLY A 502 -13.41 -20.72 21.53
CA GLY A 502 -13.92 -21.34 22.75
C GLY A 502 -14.17 -20.33 23.89
N VAL A 503 -15.25 -19.56 23.80
CA VAL A 503 -15.83 -18.86 24.96
C VAL A 503 -16.75 -19.85 25.65
N HIS A 504 -16.18 -20.62 26.59
CA HIS A 504 -16.98 -21.49 27.43
C HIS A 504 -17.98 -20.68 28.23
N ASN A 505 -19.26 -20.89 27.95
CA ASN A 505 -20.37 -20.42 28.76
C ASN A 505 -20.31 -21.13 30.13
N ARG A 506 -19.62 -20.54 31.12
CA ARG A 506 -19.70 -21.01 32.50
C ARG A 506 -21.14 -20.79 32.97
N ARG A 507 -21.89 -21.89 33.14
CA ARG A 507 -23.20 -21.87 33.81
C ARG A 507 -23.05 -21.16 35.16
N GLY A 508 -23.58 -19.94 35.27
CA GLY A 508 -23.62 -19.16 36.51
C GLY A 508 -22.96 -17.78 36.48
N SER A 509 -22.29 -17.35 35.40
CA SER A 509 -21.79 -15.97 35.29
C SER A 509 -22.84 -15.04 34.69
N GLU A 510 -22.98 -13.84 35.25
CA GLU A 510 -23.86 -12.76 34.78
C GLU A 510 -23.68 -12.50 33.26
N LYS A 511 -24.77 -12.08 32.61
CA LYS A 511 -24.81 -11.86 31.16
C LYS A 511 -23.94 -10.66 30.80
N PHE A 512 -22.70 -10.89 30.38
CA PHE A 512 -21.86 -9.85 29.81
C PHE A 512 -22.31 -9.52 28.39
N CYS A 513 -22.56 -8.24 28.11
CA CYS A 513 -22.70 -7.72 26.75
C CYS A 513 -21.36 -7.16 26.29
N TYR A 514 -20.95 -7.48 25.06
CA TYR A 514 -19.69 -7.01 24.46
C TYR A 514 -19.97 -6.17 23.20
N VAL A 515 -19.15 -5.15 22.97
CA VAL A 515 -19.22 -4.26 21.80
C VAL A 515 -18.12 -4.63 20.82
N HIS A 516 -18.45 -5.35 19.74
CA HIS A 516 -17.44 -5.67 18.74
C HIS A 516 -17.10 -4.44 17.88
N VAL A 517 -15.91 -3.86 18.08
CA VAL A 517 -15.34 -2.81 17.21
C VAL A 517 -14.20 -3.42 16.40
N GLY A 518 -14.54 -4.25 15.42
CA GLY A 518 -13.56 -4.88 14.54
C GLY A 518 -13.31 -4.07 13.26
N ILE A 519 -12.06 -4.06 12.83
CA ILE A 519 -11.67 -3.72 11.45
C ILE A 519 -11.76 -5.04 10.66
N GLY A 520 -12.90 -5.30 10.02
CA GLY A 520 -13.20 -6.60 9.40
C GLY A 520 -12.19 -7.02 8.31
N ALA A 521 -11.92 -8.32 8.21
CA ALA A 521 -10.96 -8.93 7.27
C ALA A 521 -11.65 -9.65 6.09
N GLU A 522 -12.79 -9.16 5.63
CA GLU A 522 -13.47 -9.76 4.48
C GLU A 522 -12.80 -9.38 3.16
N GLY A 523 -12.72 -10.33 2.24
CA GLY A 523 -12.15 -10.15 0.90
C GLY A 523 -10.74 -10.70 0.69
N LEU A 524 -10.11 -11.28 1.72
CA LEU A 524 -8.86 -12.03 1.59
C LEU A 524 -9.21 -13.53 1.74
N GLY A 525 -8.73 -14.38 0.83
CA GLY A 525 -9.10 -15.81 0.75
C GLY A 525 -8.91 -16.60 2.04
N GLU A 526 -9.36 -17.87 2.04
CA GLU A 526 -9.50 -18.76 3.21
C GLU A 526 -8.26 -18.88 4.13
N ASP A 527 -7.07 -18.46 3.69
CA ASP A 527 -5.82 -18.49 4.45
C ASP A 527 -5.45 -17.19 5.20
N SER A 528 -6.30 -16.15 5.15
CA SER A 528 -6.02 -14.91 5.90
C SER A 528 -6.42 -15.07 7.37
N GLU A 529 -5.44 -15.29 8.26
CA GLU A 529 -5.61 -15.13 9.72
C GLU A 529 -6.22 -13.75 10.01
N ALA A 530 -7.52 -13.72 10.32
CA ALA A 530 -8.22 -12.51 10.68
C ALA A 530 -7.69 -12.02 12.03
N MET A 531 -6.94 -10.91 12.03
CA MET A 531 -6.79 -10.11 13.25
C MET A 531 -8.11 -9.38 13.52
N GLU A 532 -9.08 -10.10 14.08
CA GLU A 532 -10.23 -9.50 14.72
C GLU A 532 -9.75 -8.72 15.94
N THR A 533 -9.70 -7.39 15.83
CA THR A 533 -9.51 -6.56 17.01
C THR A 533 -10.85 -6.48 17.73
N ILE A 534 -11.02 -7.30 18.76
CA ILE A 534 -12.25 -7.31 19.55
C ILE A 534 -12.09 -6.34 20.72
N LEU A 535 -12.85 -5.25 20.70
CA LEU A 535 -12.94 -4.35 21.85
C LEU A 535 -13.96 -4.89 22.87
N LEU A 536 -13.55 -5.79 23.76
CA LEU A 536 -14.47 -6.34 24.77
C LEU A 536 -14.79 -5.31 25.86
N ILE A 537 -15.80 -4.47 25.66
CA ILE A 537 -16.35 -3.60 26.71
C ILE A 537 -17.49 -4.34 27.41
N PRO A 538 -17.35 -4.78 28.67
CA PRO A 538 -18.51 -5.15 29.46
C PRO A 538 -19.30 -3.89 29.81
N ILE A 539 -20.62 -4.03 29.72
CA ILE A 539 -21.60 -2.96 29.87
C ILE A 539 -22.22 -3.00 31.24
#